data_AF-R3TTQ5-F1
#
_entry.id   AF-R3TTQ5-F1
#
_cell.length_a   1.000
_cell.length_b   1.000
_cell.length_c   1.000
_cell.angle_alpha   90.00
_cell.angle_beta   90.00
_cell.angle_gamma   90.00
#
_symmetry.space_group_name_H-M   'P 1'
#
loop_
_entity.id
_entity.type
_entity.pdbx_description
1 polymer ?
#
loop_
_entity_poly.entity_id
_entity_poly.type
_entity_poly.pdbx_seq_one_letter_code
_entity_poly.pdbx_strand_id
1 'polypeptide(L)' 'MDSTFYVTYISNHNGSIRFYRNPNHYQDSRYVTDPDWVREESEKLVNSLQTLEISTEYDQQAAEIISLIEVR' A
#
# COMPACT_ATOMS: atom_id res chain seq x y z
N MET A 1 2.67 -22.25 -8.25
CA MET A 1 3.90 -21.49 -7.91
C MET A 1 3.44 -20.30 -7.09
N ASP A 2 3.58 -20.37 -5.77
CA ASP A 2 3.35 -19.21 -4.90
C ASP A 2 4.46 -18.19 -5.17
N SER A 3 4.10 -17.12 -5.86
CA SER A 3 5.00 -16.00 -6.11
C SER A 3 4.75 -14.97 -5.02
N THR A 4 5.73 -14.80 -4.11
CA THR A 4 5.70 -13.71 -3.14
C THR A 4 5.92 -12.40 -3.90
N PHE A 5 4.92 -11.52 -3.89
CA PHE A 5 5.02 -10.18 -4.47
C PHE A 5 5.20 -9.15 -3.36
N TYR A 6 6.23 -8.32 -3.47
CA TYR A 6 6.42 -7.18 -2.59
C TYR A 6 5.73 -5.94 -3.16
N VAL A 7 4.94 -5.26 -2.33
CA VAL A 7 4.20 -4.04 -2.69
C VAL A 7 4.47 -2.96 -1.66
N THR A 8 4.44 -1.70 -2.10
CA THR A 8 4.29 -0.56 -1.19
C THR A 8 2.83 -0.16 -1.18
N TYR A 9 2.27 0.05 0.01
CA TYR A 9 0.90 0.52 0.19
C TYR A 9 0.86 1.82 0.99
N ILE A 10 -0.19 2.59 0.76
CA ILE A 10 -0.52 3.83 1.46
C ILE A 10 -1.98 3.72 1.90
N SER A 11 -2.25 3.93 3.19
CA SER A 11 -3.62 4.04 3.68
C SER A 11 -4.19 5.40 3.28
N ASN A 12 -5.39 5.41 2.70
CA ASN A 12 -6.10 6.65 2.43
C ASN A 12 -6.98 7.10 3.61
N HIS A 13 -7.02 6.34 4.71
CA HIS A 13 -7.82 6.62 5.92
C HIS A 13 -9.33 6.79 5.70
N ASN A 14 -9.84 6.31 4.56
CA ASN A 14 -11.24 6.42 4.16
C ASN A 14 -11.85 5.07 3.74
N GLY A 15 -11.26 3.95 4.19
CA GLY A 15 -11.68 2.62 3.78
C GLY A 15 -11.05 2.13 2.46
N SER A 16 -10.07 2.84 1.91
CA SER A 16 -9.31 2.38 0.75
C SER A 16 -7.80 2.41 0.98
N ILE A 17 -7.07 1.60 0.20
CA ILE A 17 -5.61 1.67 0.10
C ILE A 17 -5.22 1.98 -1.33
N ARG A 18 -4.11 2.72 -1.49
CA ARG A 18 -3.38 2.80 -2.76
C ARG A 18 -2.14 1.95 -2.67
N PHE A 19 -1.82 1.21 -3.72
CA PHE A 19 -0.62 0.39 -3.76
C PHE A 19 0.04 0.39 -5.13
N TYR A 20 1.34 0.10 -5.14
CA TYR A 20 2.11 -0.16 -6.36
C TYR A 20 3.13 -1.28 -6.10
N ARG A 21 3.57 -1.92 -7.18
CA ARG A 21 4.64 -2.94 -7.14
C ARG A 21 5.99 -2.23 -7.27
N ASN A 22 7.00 -2.78 -6.60
CA ASN A 22 8.38 -2.28 -6.50
C ASN A 22 8.66 -1.43 -5.24
N PRO A 23 8.88 -2.06 -4.08
CA PRO A 23 8.95 -1.36 -2.80
C PRO A 23 10.26 -0.63 -2.52
N ASN A 24 11.25 -0.73 -3.42
CA ASN A 24 12.64 -0.47 -3.09
C ASN A 24 13.36 0.46 -4.07
N HIS A 25 12.65 1.43 -4.65
CA HIS A 25 13.26 2.38 -5.59
C HIS A 25 14.24 3.34 -4.91
N TYR A 26 14.00 3.75 -3.66
CA TYR A 26 14.89 4.67 -2.93
C TYR A 26 16.29 4.12 -2.61
N GLN A 27 16.54 2.83 -2.81
CA GLN A 27 17.88 2.25 -2.64
C GLN A 27 18.76 2.41 -3.88
N ASP A 28 18.21 2.87 -5.01
CA ASP A 28 19.02 3.18 -6.18
C ASP A 28 19.76 4.50 -6.00
N SER A 29 21.09 4.47 -6.14
CA SER A 29 21.96 5.64 -6.00
C SER A 29 21.57 6.82 -6.91
N ARG A 30 20.89 6.54 -8.04
CA ARG A 30 20.39 7.57 -8.96
C ARG A 30 19.35 8.48 -8.32
N TYR A 31 18.69 8.05 -7.23
CA TYR A 31 17.82 8.92 -6.45
C TYR A 31 18.52 10.14 -5.86
N VAL A 32 19.85 10.10 -5.73
CA VAL A 32 20.66 11.22 -5.23
C VAL A 32 21.42 11.91 -6.35
N THR A 33 21.72 11.22 -7.46
CA THR A 33 22.65 11.70 -8.48
C THR A 33 21.99 12.11 -9.81
N ASP A 34 20.73 11.72 -10.07
CA ASP A 34 20.06 11.96 -11.35
C ASP A 34 18.59 12.42 -11.14
N PRO A 35 18.35 13.73 -10.98
CA PRO A 35 17.02 14.26 -10.70
C PRO A 35 16.03 14.06 -11.85
N ASP A 36 16.48 14.03 -13.11
CA ASP A 36 15.62 13.86 -14.28
C ASP A 36 15.10 12.43 -14.37
N TRP A 37 15.98 11.45 -14.17
CA TRP A 37 15.58 10.05 -14.09
C TRP A 37 14.63 9.79 -12.92
N VAL A 38 14.91 10.38 -11.75
CA VAL A 38 14.05 10.28 -10.56
C VAL A 38 12.65 10.80 -10.83
N ARG A 39 12.52 11.92 -11.54
CA ARG A 39 11.23 12.49 -11.90
C ARG A 39 10.45 11.51 -12.79
N GLU A 40 11.07 11.00 -13.86
CA GLU A 40 10.42 10.04 -14.76
C GLU A 40 9.99 8.76 -14.04
N GLU A 41 10.85 8.21 -13.18
CA GLU A 41 10.53 6.99 -12.43
C GLU A 41 9.42 7.24 -11.40
N SER A 42 9.42 8.41 -10.76
CA SER A 42 8.34 8.81 -9.86
C SER A 42 7.00 8.96 -10.59
N GLU A 43 7.00 9.52 -11.81
CA GLU A 43 5.80 9.62 -12.65
C GLU A 43 5.26 8.23 -13.02
N LYS A 44 6.13 7.27 -13.37
CA LYS A 44 5.71 5.88 -13.63
C LYS A 44 5.07 5.24 -12.40
N LEU A 45 5.65 5.45 -11.22
CA LEU A 45 5.11 4.92 -9.97
C LEU A 45 3.71 5.48 -9.69
N VAL A 46 3.53 6.80 -9.79
CA VAL A 46 2.23 7.47 -9.61
C VAL A 46 1.19 6.92 -10.60
N ASN A 47 1.56 6.79 -11.88
CA ASN A 47 0.67 6.27 -12.92
C ASN A 47 0.33 4.78 -12.74
N SER A 48 1.16 4.03 -12.00
CA SER A 48 0.94 2.61 -11.70
C SER A 48 0.10 2.36 -10.44
N LEU A 49 -0.26 3.42 -9.70
CA LEU A 49 -1.03 3.29 -8.46
C LEU A 49 -2.39 2.65 -8.74
N GLN A 50 -2.68 1.62 -7.97
CA GLN A 50 -3.98 0.97 -7.97
C GLN A 50 -4.66 1.28 -6.64
N THR A 51 -5.97 1.54 -6.69
CA THR A 51 -6.81 1.69 -5.50
C THR A 51 -7.55 0.40 -5.26
N LEU A 52 -7.47 -0.09 -4.03
CA LEU A 52 -8.27 -1.19 -3.53
C LEU A 52 -9.19 -0.67 -2.44
N GLU A 53 -10.49 -0.90 -2.61
CA GLU A 53 -11.49 -0.66 -1.57
C GLU A 53 -11.42 -1.79 -0.54
N ILE A 54 -11.39 -1.41 0.74
CA ILE A 54 -11.50 -2.36 1.84
C ILE A 54 -12.99 -2.51 2.11
N SER A 55 -13.52 -3.73 1.91
CA SER A 55 -14.90 -4.02 2.23
C SER A 55 -15.14 -3.85 3.73
N THR A 56 -16.17 -3.05 4.07
CA THR A 56 -16.67 -2.89 5.44
C THR A 56 -17.86 -3.82 5.73
N GLU A 57 -18.15 -4.77 4.83
CA GLU A 57 -19.31 -5.67 4.92
C GLU A 57 -19.39 -6.39 6.28
N TYR A 58 -18.24 -6.69 6.86
CA TYR A 58 -18.13 -7.46 8.11
C TYR A 58 -17.70 -6.62 9.32
N ASP A 59 -17.62 -5.29 9.21
CA ASP A 59 -17.16 -4.43 10.30
C ASP A 59 -18.03 -4.58 11.56
N GLN A 60 -19.35 -4.66 11.38
CA GLN A 60 -20.30 -4.87 12.48
C GLN A 60 -20.06 -6.20 13.20
N GLN A 61 -19.89 -7.29 12.44
CA GLN A 61 -19.62 -8.62 13.01
C GLN A 61 -18.26 -8.66 13.71
N ALA A 62 -17.24 -8.01 13.14
CA ALA A 62 -15.93 -7.90 13.76
C ALA A 62 -16.01 -7.11 15.09
N ALA A 63 -16.73 -6.00 15.11
CA ALA A 63 -16.94 -5.20 16.32
C ALA A 63 -17.66 -6.00 17.42
N GLU A 64 -18.70 -6.76 17.06
CA GLU A 64 -19.42 -7.65 17.97
C GLU A 64 -18.48 -8.71 18.57
N ILE A 65 -17.68 -9.39 17.75
CA ILE A 65 -16.72 -10.39 18.23
C ILE A 65 -15.68 -9.75 19.16
N ILE A 66 -15.12 -8.59 18.80
CA ILE A 66 -14.15 -7.86 19.64
C ILE A 66 -14.75 -7.49 21.00
N SER A 67 -16.02 -7.07 21.02
CA SER A 67 -16.72 -6.70 22.27
C SER A 67 -16.84 -7.86 23.26
N LEU A 68 -16.76 -9.11 22.78
CA LEU A 68 -16.80 -10.32 23.60
C LEU A 68 -15.44 -10.71 24.19
N ILE A 69 -14.35 -10.07 23.76
CA ILE A 69 -13.00 -10.34 24.26
C ILE A 69 -12.78 -9.58 25.57
N GLU A 70 -12.77 -10.31 26.69
CA GLU A 70 -12.29 -9.79 27.98
C GLU A 70 -10.77 -9.97 28.08
N VAL A 71 -10.03 -8.86 28.14
CA VAL A 71 -8.60 -8.88 28.47
C VAL A 71 -8.48 -8.87 30.01
N ARG A 72 -7.99 -9.98 30.57
CA ARG A 72 -7.70 -10.13 32.01
C ARG A 72 -6.26 -9.83 32.32
#